data_AF-A0A8H3HMI3-F1
#
_entry.id   AF-A0A8H3HMI3-F1
#
_cell.length_a   1.000
_cell.length_b   1.000
_cell.length_c   1.000
_cell.angle_alpha   90.00
_cell.angle_beta   90.00
_cell.angle_gamma   90.00
#
_symmetry.space_group_name_H-M   'P 1'
#
loop_
_entity.id
_entity.type
_entity.pdbx_description
1 polymer ?
#
loop_
_entity_poly.entity_id
_entity_poly.type
_entity_poly.pdbx_seq_one_letter_code
_entity_poly.pdbx_strand_id
1 'polypeptide(L)'
;MGTDIEAYYSGLSYTPHEFIPYPLFDTEPARKDDKHTTSKKISFATWLNTIWPLALHGILSITTAVLVLAYIQGRHFNVTERTPPVDVVEGRPRAPFNLLQSDIVTIISSIMVVLRCTLMAWGTPLIWRVAVFLMERRGLSRRNLKTLLHYGVLSPGAYWSDLFTVVIGLLLVIVLCANFASPVLTGSISWTPSNQLARGLPINPARFDDIEDGIRSKQGTSYFYPNGEYVRQGFVLDALGIIGREWGRDREPGVLKRVSSSIETLAINSTVENVTLPYFQVHSIQWITDRDDILAFRANSTSTVLEPYHNSTPIAALTLPFGYALLVPNTTTNWSSDPMEPTIIRDTRLLVVYYKFDSETKGQDLTPTMPPNTYLLPEKTRHYAFAWVTFSAGVGRCKNHDCIVSSPSTIRNNTPVDLEPHQFTFQALSLAPVISLYLVNLNTSVPFSWNNIDAYIEAVLGY
;
A
#
# COMPACT_ATOMS: atom_id res chain seq x y z
N MET A 1 6.31 18.05 49.27
CA MET A 1 7.13 16.89 49.67
C MET A 1 8.48 17.07 49.00
N GLY A 2 9.38 17.74 49.72
CA GLY A 2 10.74 17.99 49.28
C GLY A 2 11.64 16.87 49.76
N THR A 3 12.64 16.55 48.96
CA THR A 3 13.82 15.82 49.40
C THR A 3 15.01 16.37 48.65
N ASP A 4 15.75 17.21 49.37
CA ASP A 4 17.13 17.60 49.12
C ASP A 4 18.01 16.34 48.97
N ILE A 5 18.93 16.35 48.01
CA ILE A 5 20.06 15.41 47.98
C ILE A 5 21.33 16.26 48.04
N GLU A 6 21.91 16.24 49.23
CA GLU A 6 23.17 16.83 49.61
C GLU A 6 24.36 16.26 48.83
N ALA A 7 25.30 17.16 48.56
CA ALA A 7 26.62 16.88 48.03
C ALA A 7 27.48 16.13 49.05
N TYR A 8 28.10 15.03 48.63
CA TYR A 8 29.21 14.38 49.33
C TYR A 8 30.48 14.50 48.48
N TYR A 9 31.29 15.52 48.80
CA TYR A 9 32.69 15.60 48.40
C TYR A 9 33.53 15.49 49.67
N SER A 10 34.18 14.35 49.89
CA SER A 10 35.16 14.19 50.95
C SER A 10 36.17 13.10 50.61
N GLY A 11 37.46 13.45 50.64
CA GLY A 11 38.53 12.46 50.83
C GLY A 11 39.59 12.39 49.73
N LEU A 12 40.35 13.47 49.48
CA LEU A 12 41.69 13.34 48.92
C LEU A 12 42.71 13.65 50.02
N SER A 13 43.47 12.62 50.37
CA SER A 13 44.58 12.67 51.33
C SER A 13 45.73 13.48 50.75
N TYR A 14 46.13 14.53 51.47
CA TYR A 14 47.25 15.39 51.15
C TYR A 14 48.53 14.75 51.72
N THR A 15 49.35 14.14 50.86
CA THR A 15 50.69 13.68 51.23
C THR A 15 51.73 14.77 50.90
N PRO A 16 52.55 15.22 51.88
CA PRO A 16 53.65 16.13 51.62
C PRO A 16 54.84 15.36 51.02
N HIS A 17 55.34 15.79 49.86
CA HIS A 17 56.60 15.29 49.33
C HIS A 17 57.77 15.97 50.05
N GLU A 18 58.53 15.15 50.79
CA GLU A 18 59.82 15.49 51.36
C GLU A 18 60.81 15.93 50.29
N PHE A 19 61.44 17.09 50.51
CA PHE A 19 62.61 17.56 49.78
C PHE A 19 63.85 16.81 50.27
N ILE A 20 64.45 16.00 49.41
CA ILE A 20 65.79 15.44 49.60
C ILE A 20 66.79 16.38 48.90
N PRO A 21 67.72 17.05 49.62
CA PRO A 21 68.80 17.79 48.99
C PRO A 21 69.91 16.83 48.55
N TYR A 22 70.23 16.84 47.25
CA TYR A 22 71.43 16.16 46.74
C TYR A 22 72.63 17.12 46.66
N PRO A 23 73.84 16.62 46.94
CA PRO A 23 75.02 17.44 47.10
C PRO A 23 75.59 17.90 45.76
N LEU A 24 76.02 19.16 45.79
CA LEU A 24 76.95 19.81 44.89
C LEU A 24 78.27 19.03 44.85
N PHE A 25 78.67 18.52 43.69
CA PHE A 25 80.07 18.24 43.38
C PHE A 25 80.35 18.53 41.91
N ASP A 26 81.21 19.54 41.72
CA ASP A 26 81.99 19.77 40.51
C ASP A 26 82.78 18.50 40.13
N THR A 27 82.95 18.24 38.83
CA THR A 27 84.25 18.35 38.14
C THR A 27 84.05 17.92 36.69
N GLU A 28 84.29 18.87 35.80
CA GLU A 28 84.39 18.74 34.36
C GLU A 28 85.51 17.78 33.95
N PRO A 29 85.26 16.89 32.96
CA PRO A 29 86.28 16.67 31.95
C PRO A 29 85.74 16.97 30.56
N ALA A 30 86.50 17.81 29.85
CA ALA A 30 86.34 18.16 28.45
C ALA A 30 86.05 16.91 27.60
N ARG A 31 84.81 16.81 27.13
CA ARG A 31 84.33 15.71 26.27
C ARG A 31 84.57 16.09 24.81
N LYS A 32 85.49 15.34 24.19
CA LYS A 32 85.76 15.31 22.75
C LYS A 32 84.47 15.23 21.93
N ASP A 33 84.32 16.16 20.99
CA ASP A 33 83.31 16.18 19.94
C ASP A 33 83.54 15.05 18.94
N ASP A 34 83.10 13.84 19.28
CA ASP A 34 82.88 12.80 18.27
C ASP A 34 81.47 12.95 17.70
N LYS A 35 81.40 13.62 16.54
CA LYS A 35 80.21 13.66 15.66
C LYS A 35 79.92 12.25 15.12
N HIS A 36 79.41 11.37 15.98
CA HIS A 36 78.71 10.17 15.53
C HIS A 36 77.30 10.57 15.09
N THR A 37 77.15 10.83 13.78
CA THR A 37 75.84 10.84 13.10
C THR A 37 75.25 9.44 13.17
N THR A 38 74.65 9.11 14.31
CA THR A 38 73.81 7.93 14.48
C THR A 38 72.53 8.18 13.69
N SER A 39 72.55 7.73 12.43
CA SER A 39 71.34 7.61 11.61
C SER A 39 70.40 6.62 12.29
N LYS A 40 69.53 7.16 13.15
CA LYS A 40 68.52 6.42 13.89
C LYS A 40 67.51 5.92 12.88
N LYS A 41 67.66 4.68 12.40
CA LYS A 41 66.68 4.03 11.51
C LYS A 41 65.31 4.11 12.19
N ILE A 42 64.40 4.88 11.62
CA ILE A 42 63.02 4.95 12.08
C ILE A 42 62.46 3.53 11.97
N SER A 43 62.10 2.93 13.10
CA SER A 43 61.56 1.58 13.13
C SER A 43 60.23 1.56 12.39
N PHE A 44 60.05 0.60 11.48
CA PHE A 44 58.82 0.38 10.71
C PHE A 44 57.57 0.31 11.63
N ALA A 45 57.73 -0.21 12.85
CA ALA A 45 56.67 -0.23 13.86
C ALA A 45 56.16 1.16 14.27
N THR A 46 57.05 2.16 14.35
CA THR A 46 56.67 3.55 14.69
C THR A 46 55.88 4.21 13.55
N TRP A 47 56.24 3.90 12.31
CA TRP A 47 55.52 4.37 11.13
C TRP A 47 54.13 3.72 11.06
N LEU A 48 54.03 2.40 11.25
CA LEU A 48 52.77 1.67 11.27
C LEU A 48 51.84 2.17 12.39
N ASN A 49 52.37 2.40 13.59
CA ASN A 49 51.62 2.96 14.73
C ASN A 49 51.05 4.36 14.45
N THR A 50 51.63 5.10 13.51
CA THR A 50 51.13 6.42 13.11
C THR A 50 50.00 6.30 12.09
N ILE A 51 50.06 5.34 11.17
CA ILE A 51 49.18 5.29 9.99
C ILE A 51 47.94 4.44 10.21
N TRP A 52 47.99 3.44 11.09
CA TRP A 52 46.86 2.54 11.31
C TRP A 52 45.52 3.22 11.63
N PRO A 53 45.43 4.32 12.44
CA PRO A 53 44.13 4.90 12.74
C PRO A 53 43.54 5.64 11.54
N LEU A 54 44.40 6.17 10.65
CA LEU A 54 43.98 6.78 9.39
C LEU A 54 43.44 5.72 8.42
N ALA A 55 44.13 4.58 8.30
CA ALA A 55 43.66 3.46 7.50
C ALA A 55 42.31 2.93 8.01
N LEU A 56 42.18 2.75 9.33
CA LEU A 56 40.93 2.34 9.96
C LEU A 56 39.79 3.36 9.72
N HIS A 57 40.07 4.66 9.85
CA HIS A 57 39.09 5.71 9.55
C HIS A 57 38.61 5.64 8.10
N GLY A 58 39.54 5.44 7.14
CA GLY A 58 39.20 5.27 5.73
C GLY A 58 38.29 4.07 5.48
N ILE A 59 38.63 2.91 6.05
CA ILE A 59 37.81 1.69 5.95
C ILE A 59 36.41 1.92 6.53
N LEU A 60 36.32 2.48 7.74
CA LEU A 60 35.04 2.76 8.39
C LEU A 60 34.19 3.76 7.59
N SER A 61 34.83 4.77 6.98
CA SER A 61 34.14 5.77 6.15
C SER A 61 33.53 5.13 4.90
N ILE A 62 34.30 4.27 4.21
CA ILE A 62 33.83 3.52 3.05
C ILE A 62 32.68 2.59 3.45
N THR A 63 32.84 1.83 4.53
CA THR A 63 31.79 0.93 5.03
C THR A 63 30.51 1.68 5.38
N THR A 64 30.62 2.87 5.99
CA THR A 64 29.46 3.72 6.32
C THR A 64 28.76 4.20 5.06
N ALA A 65 29.51 4.68 4.07
CA ALA A 65 28.95 5.11 2.79
C ALA A 65 28.24 3.95 2.07
N VAL A 66 28.84 2.76 2.03
CA VAL A 66 28.23 1.56 1.45
C VAL A 66 26.97 1.17 2.22
N LEU A 67 26.99 1.18 3.55
CA LEU A 67 25.81 0.90 4.37
C LEU A 67 24.66 1.86 4.05
N VAL A 68 24.94 3.16 3.97
CA VAL A 68 23.91 4.17 3.67
C VAL A 68 23.37 4.00 2.25
N LEU A 69 24.24 3.90 1.25
CA LEU A 69 23.84 3.87 -0.15
C LEU A 69 23.25 2.52 -0.60
N ALA A 70 23.80 1.40 -0.12
CA ALA A 70 23.39 0.08 -0.59
C ALA A 70 22.32 -0.58 0.30
N TYR A 71 22.33 -0.30 1.61
CA TYR A 71 21.41 -0.94 2.55
C TYR A 71 20.29 -0.01 3.01
N ILE A 72 20.56 1.25 3.34
CA ILE A 72 19.53 2.14 3.90
C ILE A 72 18.69 2.78 2.79
N GLN A 73 19.31 3.20 1.68
CA GLN A 73 18.62 3.88 0.59
C GLN A 73 17.50 3.00 -0.01
N GLY A 74 16.28 3.53 -0.01
CA GLY A 74 15.10 2.87 -0.58
C GLY A 74 14.55 1.69 0.23
N ARG A 75 15.11 1.40 1.42
CA ARG A 75 14.53 0.42 2.34
C ARG A 75 13.57 1.05 3.33
N HIS A 76 12.62 0.24 3.78
CA HIS A 76 11.63 0.61 4.78
C HIS A 76 11.99 -0.03 6.12
N PHE A 77 11.85 0.76 7.17
CA PHE A 77 12.13 0.36 8.55
C PHE A 77 10.90 0.68 9.39
N ASN A 78 10.61 -0.19 10.35
CA ASN A 78 9.46 0.03 11.22
C ASN A 78 9.79 1.11 12.25
N VAL A 79 8.79 1.88 12.67
CA VAL A 79 8.98 2.96 13.65
C VAL A 79 8.80 2.44 15.08
N THR A 80 7.79 1.60 15.29
CA THR A 80 7.32 1.20 16.62
C THR A 80 7.75 -0.20 17.00
N GLU A 81 7.54 -1.19 16.13
CA GLU A 81 7.71 -2.61 16.45
C GLU A 81 8.53 -3.35 15.40
N ARG A 82 9.40 -4.26 15.86
CA ARG A 82 10.25 -5.08 14.97
C ARG A 82 9.46 -6.16 14.24
N THR A 83 8.37 -6.61 14.84
CA THR A 83 7.50 -7.68 14.34
C THR A 83 6.04 -7.26 14.52
N PRO A 84 5.58 -6.23 13.78
CA PRO A 84 4.26 -5.66 13.98
C PRO A 84 3.18 -6.74 13.81
N PRO A 85 2.18 -6.79 14.69
CA PRO A 85 1.03 -7.67 14.51
C PRO A 85 0.23 -7.20 13.31
N VAL A 86 -0.21 -8.15 12.49
CA VAL A 86 -1.14 -7.91 11.39
C VAL A 86 -2.44 -8.58 11.76
N ASP A 87 -3.54 -7.82 11.77
CA ASP A 87 -4.87 -8.37 11.99
C ASP A 87 -5.26 -9.24 10.79
N VAL A 88 -5.53 -10.53 11.05
CA VAL A 88 -6.12 -11.47 10.11
C VAL A 88 -7.28 -12.18 10.81
N VAL A 89 -8.17 -12.86 10.07
CA VAL A 89 -9.33 -13.51 10.71
C VAL A 89 -8.93 -14.63 11.67
N GLU A 90 -7.84 -15.35 11.36
CA GLU A 90 -7.30 -16.43 12.21
C GLU A 90 -6.50 -15.92 13.43
N GLY A 91 -6.33 -14.60 13.58
CA GLY A 91 -5.66 -14.00 14.73
C GLY A 91 -4.76 -12.83 14.38
N ARG A 92 -3.65 -12.69 15.12
CA ARG A 92 -2.68 -11.59 14.95
C ARG A 92 -1.28 -12.15 14.68
N PRO A 93 -1.04 -12.78 13.51
CA PRO A 93 0.31 -13.18 13.13
C PRO A 93 1.22 -11.95 13.12
N ARG A 94 2.47 -12.17 13.51
CA ARG A 94 3.47 -11.12 13.50
C ARG A 94 4.22 -11.13 12.19
N ALA A 95 4.43 -9.94 11.61
CA ALA A 95 5.29 -9.80 10.45
C ALA A 95 6.72 -10.27 10.78
N PRO A 96 7.50 -10.69 9.77
CA PRO A 96 8.90 -11.02 9.95
C PRO A 96 9.68 -9.89 10.63
N PHE A 97 10.73 -10.28 11.34
CA PHE A 97 11.60 -9.32 12.02
C PHE A 97 12.19 -8.33 11.01
N ASN A 98 11.99 -7.04 11.28
CA ASN A 98 12.66 -5.96 10.59
C ASN A 98 13.28 -4.99 11.61
N LEU A 99 14.38 -4.36 11.23
CA LEU A 99 15.05 -3.37 12.08
C LEU A 99 14.17 -2.14 12.25
N LEU A 100 14.21 -1.55 13.44
CA LEU A 100 13.56 -0.25 13.66
C LEU A 100 14.38 0.87 13.03
N GLN A 101 13.70 1.96 12.67
CA GLN A 101 14.37 3.21 12.32
C GLN A 101 15.33 3.64 13.43
N SER A 102 14.93 3.49 14.70
CA SER A 102 15.77 3.79 15.87
C SER A 102 17.01 2.90 15.95
N ASP A 103 16.90 1.61 15.61
CA ASP A 103 18.03 0.69 15.57
C ASP A 103 19.07 1.16 14.54
N ILE A 104 18.62 1.51 13.32
CA ILE A 104 19.49 2.02 12.25
C ILE A 104 20.16 3.33 12.64
N VAL A 105 19.41 4.30 13.16
CA VAL A 105 19.96 5.58 13.62
C VAL A 105 20.99 5.38 14.72
N THR A 106 20.76 4.42 15.63
CA THR A 106 21.70 4.08 16.71
C THR A 106 22.99 3.46 16.17
N ILE A 107 22.89 2.55 15.20
CA ILE A 107 24.05 1.94 14.53
C ILE A 107 24.88 3.02 13.83
N ILE A 108 24.25 3.88 13.03
CA ILE A 108 24.95 4.99 12.33
C ILE A 108 25.62 5.91 13.35
N SER A 109 24.91 6.30 14.41
CA SER A 109 25.43 7.20 15.45
C SER A 109 26.65 6.58 16.14
N SER A 110 26.60 5.27 16.44
CA SER A 110 27.71 4.53 17.04
C SER A 110 28.93 4.48 16.12
N ILE A 111 28.72 4.19 14.82
CA ILE A 111 29.80 4.20 13.81
C ILE A 111 30.42 5.60 13.70
N MET A 112 29.61 6.66 13.72
CA MET A 112 30.12 8.05 13.68
C MET A 112 30.94 8.42 14.92
N VAL A 113 30.59 7.91 16.10
CA VAL A 113 31.41 8.07 17.31
C VAL A 113 32.76 7.36 17.15
N VAL A 114 32.78 6.13 16.64
CA VAL A 114 34.04 5.39 16.40
C VAL A 114 34.91 6.09 15.35
N LEU A 115 34.31 6.60 14.27
CA LEU A 115 35.00 7.42 13.27
C LEU A 115 35.64 8.65 13.91
N ARG A 116 34.92 9.38 14.77
CA ARG A 116 35.48 10.51 15.51
C ARG A 116 36.64 10.10 16.41
N CYS A 117 36.52 9.01 17.16
CA CYS A 117 37.59 8.53 18.03
C CYS A 117 38.85 8.15 17.24
N THR A 118 38.70 7.45 16.11
CA THR A 118 39.84 7.06 15.26
C THR A 118 40.51 8.27 14.61
N LEU A 119 39.73 9.26 14.19
CA LEU A 119 40.26 10.53 13.68
C LEU A 119 41.02 11.30 14.77
N MET A 120 40.49 11.41 15.99
CA MET A 120 41.17 12.09 17.11
C MET A 120 42.45 11.38 17.53
N ALA A 121 42.45 10.04 17.52
CA ALA A 121 43.63 9.22 17.81
C ALA A 121 44.76 9.45 16.80
N TRP A 122 44.42 9.73 15.54
CA TRP A 122 45.40 10.12 14.52
C TRP A 122 45.79 11.60 14.57
N GLY A 123 44.81 12.49 14.75
CA GLY A 123 44.98 13.94 14.73
C GLY A 123 45.82 14.46 15.90
N THR A 124 45.69 13.87 17.10
CA THR A 124 46.41 14.33 18.30
C THR A 124 47.95 14.18 18.14
N PRO A 125 48.49 13.00 17.78
CA PRO A 125 49.92 12.86 17.49
C PRO A 125 50.40 13.75 16.34
N LEU A 126 49.57 13.93 15.30
CA LEU A 126 49.89 14.79 14.16
C LEU A 126 50.06 16.25 14.60
N ILE A 127 49.10 16.79 15.37
CA ILE A 127 49.15 18.16 15.91
C ILE A 127 50.43 18.35 16.73
N TRP A 128 50.79 17.38 17.58
CA TRP A 128 52.00 17.46 18.38
C TRP A 128 53.28 17.47 17.51
N ARG A 129 53.37 16.59 16.51
CA ARG A 129 54.50 16.55 15.57
C ARG A 129 54.62 17.85 14.77
N VAL A 130 53.50 18.40 14.33
CA VAL A 130 53.44 19.69 13.66
C VAL A 130 53.91 20.82 14.59
N ALA A 131 53.46 20.83 15.85
CA ALA A 131 53.86 21.83 16.83
C ALA A 131 55.38 21.81 17.06
N VAL A 132 55.95 20.62 17.30
CA VAL A 132 57.40 20.44 17.49
C VAL A 132 58.17 20.86 16.24
N PHE A 133 57.72 20.41 15.06
CA PHE A 133 58.36 20.78 13.79
C PHE A 133 58.38 22.29 13.54
N LEU A 134 57.25 22.97 13.80
CA LEU A 134 57.17 24.43 13.65
C LEU A 134 57.98 25.17 14.72
N MET A 135 58.04 24.65 15.95
CA MET A 135 58.90 25.18 17.00
C MET A 135 60.38 25.08 16.62
N GLU A 136 60.83 23.92 16.14
CA GLU A 136 62.23 23.64 15.80
C GLU A 136 62.68 24.45 14.57
N ARG A 137 61.85 24.52 13.51
CA ARG A 137 62.24 25.15 12.25
C ARG A 137 62.06 26.67 12.21
N ARG A 138 61.09 27.21 12.94
CA ARG A 138 60.63 28.61 12.75
C ARG A 138 60.46 29.42 14.03
N GLY A 139 60.60 28.81 15.21
CA GLY A 139 60.38 29.52 16.47
C GLY A 139 58.93 29.95 16.64
N LEU A 140 58.01 28.99 16.67
CA LEU A 140 56.58 29.23 16.84
C LEU A 140 56.30 30.11 18.08
N SER A 141 55.72 31.30 17.87
CA SER A 141 55.33 32.19 18.97
C SER A 141 54.42 31.47 19.97
N ARG A 142 54.62 31.72 21.28
CA ARG A 142 53.82 31.15 22.37
C ARG A 142 52.31 31.31 22.16
N ARG A 143 51.88 32.43 21.53
CA ARG A 143 50.47 32.67 21.19
C ARG A 143 49.96 31.67 20.15
N ASN A 144 50.73 31.41 19.10
CA ASN A 144 50.36 30.47 18.03
C ASN A 144 50.40 29.02 18.54
N LEU A 145 51.34 28.68 19.42
CA LEU A 145 51.34 27.37 20.09
C LEU A 145 50.09 27.18 20.96
N LYS A 146 49.70 28.20 21.74
CA LYS A 146 48.47 28.16 22.54
C LYS A 146 47.24 27.99 21.67
N THR A 147 47.15 28.70 20.54
CA THR A 147 46.04 28.56 19.58
C THR A 147 46.01 27.14 18.98
N LEU A 148 47.16 26.61 18.56
CA LEU A 148 47.28 25.27 17.99
C LEU A 148 46.88 24.18 18.99
N LEU A 149 47.31 24.28 20.25
CA LEU A 149 46.96 23.31 21.29
C LEU A 149 45.49 23.40 21.74
N HIS A 150 44.92 24.60 21.76
CA HIS A 150 43.55 24.80 22.25
C HIS A 150 42.48 24.53 21.19
N TYR A 151 42.74 24.96 19.94
CA TYR A 151 41.76 24.86 18.85
C TYR A 151 42.12 23.81 17.80
N GLY A 152 43.33 23.25 17.83
CA GLY A 152 43.80 22.32 16.80
C GLY A 152 44.12 22.99 15.45
N VAL A 153 44.16 24.32 15.39
CA VAL A 153 44.41 25.09 14.15
C VAL A 153 45.46 26.19 14.37
N LEU A 154 46.15 26.58 13.30
CA LEU A 154 47.11 27.68 13.35
C LEU A 154 46.38 29.04 13.40
N SER A 155 47.07 30.10 13.80
CA SER A 155 46.51 31.45 13.70
C SER A 155 46.48 31.90 12.23
N PRO A 156 45.43 32.61 11.74
CA PRO A 156 45.30 32.98 10.33
C PRO A 156 46.52 33.68 9.73
N GLY A 157 47.20 34.53 10.51
CA GLY A 157 48.42 35.22 10.08
C GLY A 157 49.64 34.31 9.91
N ALA A 158 49.67 33.14 10.55
CA ALA A 158 50.78 32.19 10.42
C ALA A 158 50.73 31.37 9.12
N TYR A 159 49.54 31.17 8.53
CA TYR A 159 49.34 30.35 7.33
C TYR A 159 50.16 30.86 6.14
N TRP A 160 50.15 32.17 5.91
CA TRP A 160 50.70 32.79 4.69
C TRP A 160 52.21 32.98 4.67
N SER A 161 52.91 32.50 5.70
CA SER A 161 54.36 32.68 5.81
C SER A 161 55.17 31.74 4.91
N ASP A 162 54.62 30.60 4.49
CA ASP A 162 55.27 29.60 3.61
C ASP A 162 54.29 28.52 3.14
N LEU A 163 54.56 27.95 1.97
CA LEU A 163 53.79 26.86 1.37
C LEU A 163 53.63 25.67 2.32
N PHE A 164 54.68 25.25 3.03
CA PHE A 164 54.58 24.14 3.99
C PHE A 164 53.63 24.46 5.16
N THR A 165 53.60 25.71 5.60
CA THR A 165 52.71 26.14 6.70
C THR A 165 51.27 26.24 6.22
N VAL A 166 51.05 26.65 4.96
CA VAL A 166 49.74 26.58 4.31
C VAL A 166 49.23 25.13 4.25
N VAL A 167 50.07 24.19 3.80
CA VAL A 167 49.69 22.77 3.67
C VAL A 167 49.34 22.16 5.04
N ILE A 168 50.18 22.39 6.05
CA ILE A 168 49.93 21.95 7.43
C ILE A 168 48.64 22.58 7.95
N GLY A 169 48.47 23.88 7.76
CA GLY A 169 47.30 24.60 8.18
C GLY A 169 46.02 24.08 7.53
N LEU A 170 46.04 23.80 6.23
CA LEU A 170 44.92 23.22 5.49
C LEU A 170 44.58 21.82 6.04
N LEU A 171 45.59 21.00 6.29
CA LEU A 171 45.42 19.67 6.89
C LEU A 171 44.72 19.75 8.26
N LEU A 172 45.13 20.70 9.11
CA LEU A 172 44.50 20.94 10.42
C LEU A 172 43.04 21.42 10.28
N VAL A 173 42.76 22.29 9.31
CA VAL A 173 41.39 22.72 9.01
C VAL A 173 40.54 21.56 8.51
N ILE A 174 41.07 20.68 7.64
CA ILE A 174 40.35 19.48 7.17
C ILE A 174 40.01 18.56 8.34
N VAL A 175 40.96 18.33 9.26
CA VAL A 175 40.72 17.53 10.48
C VAL A 175 39.65 18.18 11.36
N LEU A 176 39.65 19.51 11.47
CA LEU A 176 38.61 20.24 12.19
C LEU A 176 37.23 20.08 11.51
N CYS A 177 37.16 20.27 10.18
CA CYS A 177 35.95 20.10 9.38
C CYS A 177 35.35 18.70 9.50
N ALA A 178 36.20 17.67 9.58
CA ALA A 178 35.76 16.29 9.73
C ALA A 178 34.99 16.05 11.05
N ASN A 179 35.17 16.86 12.11
CA ASN A 179 34.34 16.78 13.31
C ASN A 179 32.87 17.14 13.06
N PHE A 180 32.59 17.94 12.02
CA PHE A 180 31.25 18.30 11.58
C PHE A 180 30.63 17.28 10.60
N ALA A 181 31.35 16.23 10.21
CA ALA A 181 30.81 15.21 9.31
C ALA A 181 29.58 14.49 9.90
N SER A 182 29.53 14.29 11.21
CA SER A 182 28.41 13.63 11.89
C SER A 182 27.09 14.39 11.81
N PRO A 183 26.98 15.69 12.17
CA PRO A 183 25.74 16.44 11.98
C PRO A 183 25.36 16.56 10.50
N VAL A 184 26.34 16.69 9.58
CA VAL A 184 26.05 16.74 8.13
C VAL A 184 25.48 15.41 7.64
N LEU A 185 26.08 14.28 8.00
CA LEU A 185 25.60 12.96 7.58
C LEU A 185 24.23 12.64 8.16
N THR A 186 24.02 12.90 9.46
CA THR A 186 22.71 12.67 10.10
C THR A 186 21.63 13.60 9.53
N GLY A 187 21.97 14.85 9.22
CA GLY A 187 21.08 15.78 8.54
C GLY A 187 20.79 15.45 7.07
N SER A 188 21.66 14.67 6.42
CA SER A 188 21.48 14.23 5.02
C SER A 188 20.50 13.07 4.86
N ILE A 189 20.12 12.41 5.95
CA ILE A 189 19.18 11.28 5.95
C ILE A 189 17.78 11.81 6.31
N SER A 190 16.89 11.87 5.32
CA SER A 190 15.48 12.18 5.54
C SER A 190 14.65 10.91 5.63
N TRP A 191 13.88 10.76 6.71
CA TRP A 191 12.92 9.67 6.87
C TRP A 191 11.55 10.10 6.35
N THR A 192 11.00 9.36 5.39
CA THR A 192 9.67 9.60 4.84
C THR A 192 8.70 8.50 5.30
N PRO A 193 7.60 8.84 6.00
CA PRO A 193 6.61 7.84 6.41
C PRO A 193 5.96 7.21 5.17
N SER A 194 5.80 5.89 5.19
CA SER A 194 5.17 5.14 4.09
C SER A 194 4.43 3.91 4.62
N ASN A 195 3.27 3.61 4.06
CA ASN A 195 2.57 2.35 4.31
C ASN A 195 3.13 1.28 3.36
N GLN A 196 3.45 0.11 3.89
CA GLN A 196 4.00 -1.01 3.12
C GLN A 196 3.17 -2.26 3.35
N LEU A 197 3.03 -3.07 2.30
CA LEU A 197 2.43 -4.39 2.43
C LEU A 197 3.28 -5.26 3.35
N ALA A 198 2.64 -5.89 4.33
CA ALA A 198 3.29 -6.88 5.17
C ALA A 198 3.67 -8.10 4.31
N ARG A 199 4.98 -8.34 4.13
CA ARG A 199 5.50 -9.47 3.35
C ARG A 199 5.91 -10.61 4.26
N GLY A 200 5.87 -11.84 3.75
CA GLY A 200 6.37 -13.02 4.45
C GLY A 200 5.56 -13.39 5.70
N LEU A 201 4.30 -12.97 5.76
CA LEU A 201 3.37 -13.48 6.77
C LEU A 201 3.16 -14.98 6.51
N PRO A 202 3.11 -15.83 7.56
CA PRO A 202 2.82 -17.25 7.43
C PRO A 202 1.32 -17.50 7.22
N ILE A 203 0.68 -16.67 6.39
CA ILE A 203 -0.71 -16.81 5.99
C ILE A 203 -0.73 -17.32 4.56
N ASN A 204 -1.64 -18.24 4.27
CA ASN A 204 -1.89 -18.63 2.90
C ASN A 204 -2.45 -17.41 2.16
N PRO A 205 -1.84 -16.99 1.02
CA PRO A 205 -2.39 -15.88 0.25
C PRO A 205 -3.84 -16.22 -0.14
N ALA A 206 -4.74 -15.24 0.01
CA ALA A 206 -6.09 -15.35 -0.52
C ALA A 206 -5.97 -15.61 -2.02
N ARG A 207 -6.32 -16.81 -2.45
CA ARG A 207 -6.27 -17.18 -3.86
C ARG A 207 -7.58 -16.77 -4.48
N PHE A 208 -7.52 -15.75 -5.32
CA PHE A 208 -8.54 -15.57 -6.33
C PHE A 208 -8.24 -16.57 -7.44
N ASP A 209 -9.20 -17.42 -7.74
CA ASP A 209 -9.18 -18.06 -9.05
C ASP A 209 -9.29 -16.93 -10.08
N ASP A 210 -8.35 -16.89 -11.04
CA ASP A 210 -8.45 -15.98 -12.16
C ASP A 210 -9.81 -16.19 -12.81
N ILE A 211 -10.58 -15.11 -12.98
CA ILE A 211 -11.87 -15.18 -13.67
C ILE A 211 -11.65 -15.65 -15.12
N GLU A 212 -10.45 -15.43 -15.64
CA GLU A 212 -10.04 -15.84 -16.97
C GLU A 212 -9.63 -17.32 -16.97
N ASP A 213 -10.39 -18.08 -17.77
CA ASP A 213 -10.22 -19.47 -18.18
C ASP A 213 -10.91 -20.58 -17.37
N GLY A 214 -11.78 -20.29 -16.40
CA GLY A 214 -12.56 -21.32 -15.72
C GLY A 214 -13.43 -22.17 -16.66
N ILE A 215 -13.99 -21.56 -17.72
CA ILE A 215 -14.84 -22.27 -18.70
C ILE A 215 -14.04 -22.76 -19.91
N ARG A 216 -13.02 -22.01 -20.37
CA ARG A 216 -12.18 -22.37 -21.53
C ARG A 216 -11.07 -23.39 -21.22
N SER A 217 -10.41 -23.34 -20.05
CA SER A 217 -9.27 -24.22 -19.74
C SER A 217 -9.68 -25.64 -19.35
N LYS A 218 -10.85 -25.82 -18.73
CA LYS A 218 -11.37 -27.17 -18.49
C LYS A 218 -12.15 -27.58 -19.72
N GLN A 219 -11.50 -28.35 -20.60
CA GLN A 219 -12.06 -29.00 -21.79
C GLN A 219 -13.43 -29.71 -21.59
N GLY A 220 -13.89 -29.92 -20.36
CA GLY A 220 -15.25 -30.38 -20.05
C GLY A 220 -16.30 -29.28 -19.86
N THR A 221 -16.01 -28.18 -19.16
CA THR A 221 -17.04 -27.19 -18.76
C THR A 221 -17.58 -26.35 -19.91
N SER A 222 -16.75 -26.08 -20.93
CA SER A 222 -17.20 -25.41 -22.17
C SER A 222 -18.26 -26.21 -22.93
N TYR A 223 -18.34 -27.54 -22.76
CA TYR A 223 -19.37 -28.37 -23.38
C TYR A 223 -20.63 -28.47 -22.50
N PHE A 224 -20.46 -28.57 -21.18
CA PHE A 224 -21.58 -28.72 -20.25
C PHE A 224 -22.36 -27.42 -20.02
N TYR A 225 -21.73 -26.25 -20.11
CA TYR A 225 -22.44 -24.98 -19.88
C TYR A 225 -23.50 -24.67 -20.96
N PRO A 226 -23.19 -24.74 -22.27
CA PRO A 226 -24.20 -24.53 -23.32
C PRO A 226 -25.30 -25.60 -23.35
N ASN A 227 -25.02 -26.82 -22.89
CA ASN A 227 -25.94 -27.95 -23.07
C ASN A 227 -26.62 -28.44 -21.78
N GLY A 228 -26.15 -28.04 -20.59
CA GLY A 228 -26.66 -28.50 -19.30
C GLY A 228 -27.51 -27.45 -18.59
N GLU A 229 -28.84 -27.54 -18.71
CA GLU A 229 -29.76 -26.69 -17.94
C GLU A 229 -29.50 -26.77 -16.43
N TYR A 230 -29.23 -27.97 -15.92
CA TYR A 230 -28.91 -28.21 -14.51
C TYR A 230 -27.67 -27.43 -14.03
N VAL A 231 -26.63 -27.29 -14.88
CA VAL A 231 -25.40 -26.55 -14.53
C VAL A 231 -25.71 -25.07 -14.38
N ARG A 232 -26.51 -24.53 -15.29
CA ARG A 232 -26.89 -23.12 -15.31
C ARG A 232 -27.79 -22.79 -14.13
N GLN A 233 -28.72 -23.68 -13.82
CA GLN A 233 -29.54 -23.57 -12.62
C GLN A 233 -28.67 -23.60 -11.36
N GLY A 234 -27.63 -24.45 -11.32
CA GLY A 234 -26.61 -24.42 -10.27
C GLY A 234 -25.99 -23.04 -10.08
N PHE A 235 -25.51 -22.40 -11.16
CA PHE A 235 -24.94 -21.04 -11.09
C PHE A 235 -25.92 -19.99 -10.59
N VAL A 236 -27.20 -20.07 -11.00
CA VAL A 236 -28.25 -19.18 -10.49
C VAL A 236 -28.46 -19.38 -8.99
N LEU A 237 -28.59 -20.63 -8.54
CA LEU A 237 -28.79 -20.95 -7.11
C LEU A 237 -27.59 -20.51 -6.27
N ASP A 238 -26.36 -20.72 -6.76
CA ASP A 238 -25.14 -20.27 -6.10
C ASP A 238 -25.09 -18.74 -6.01
N ALA A 239 -25.39 -18.04 -7.11
CA ALA A 239 -25.45 -16.58 -7.14
C ALA A 239 -26.50 -16.04 -6.15
N LEU A 240 -27.66 -16.69 -6.05
CA LEU A 240 -28.70 -16.31 -5.09
C LEU A 240 -28.27 -16.52 -3.64
N GLY A 241 -27.60 -17.63 -3.34
CA GLY A 241 -27.04 -17.89 -2.02
C GLY A 241 -26.01 -16.84 -1.62
N ILE A 242 -25.21 -16.39 -2.59
CA ILE A 242 -24.20 -15.33 -2.41
C ILE A 242 -24.87 -13.96 -2.20
N ILE A 243 -25.76 -13.55 -3.10
CA ILE A 243 -26.43 -12.25 -3.03
C ILE A 243 -27.28 -12.15 -1.75
N GLY A 244 -27.99 -13.22 -1.41
CA GLY A 244 -28.81 -13.30 -0.20
C GLY A 244 -28.05 -13.14 1.11
N ARG A 245 -26.74 -13.48 1.12
CA ARG A 245 -25.88 -13.36 2.31
C ARG A 245 -25.27 -11.97 2.45
N GLU A 246 -24.80 -11.40 1.34
CA GLU A 246 -23.86 -10.28 1.37
C GLU A 246 -24.44 -8.95 0.89
N TRP A 247 -25.53 -8.98 0.13
CA TRP A 247 -26.26 -7.77 -0.21
C TRP A 247 -27.43 -7.57 0.74
N GLY A 248 -27.28 -6.56 1.58
CA GLY A 248 -28.37 -6.03 2.38
C GLY A 248 -29.38 -5.26 1.54
N ARG A 249 -30.44 -4.78 2.21
CA ARG A 249 -31.48 -3.95 1.58
C ARG A 249 -31.00 -2.55 1.22
N ASP A 250 -29.92 -2.09 1.85
CA ASP A 250 -29.33 -0.78 1.63
C ASP A 250 -28.27 -0.90 0.54
N ARG A 251 -28.67 -0.61 -0.70
CA ARG A 251 -27.72 -0.48 -1.80
C ARG A 251 -27.02 0.87 -1.70
N GLU A 252 -25.69 0.84 -1.73
CA GLU A 252 -24.86 2.04 -1.87
C GLU A 252 -24.77 2.38 -3.37
N PRO A 253 -25.37 3.48 -3.86
CA PRO A 253 -25.33 3.84 -5.27
C PRO A 253 -23.89 4.14 -5.71
N GLY A 254 -23.52 3.68 -6.90
CA GLY A 254 -22.17 3.88 -7.46
C GLY A 254 -21.07 2.99 -6.86
N VAL A 255 -21.39 2.09 -5.92
CA VAL A 255 -20.42 1.15 -5.33
C VAL A 255 -20.46 -0.17 -6.07
N LEU A 256 -19.32 -0.60 -6.61
CA LEU A 256 -19.16 -1.93 -7.20
C LEU A 256 -18.79 -2.93 -6.11
N LYS A 257 -19.45 -4.08 -6.08
CA LYS A 257 -19.21 -5.14 -5.09
C LYS A 257 -19.00 -6.48 -5.76
N ARG A 258 -18.12 -7.29 -5.18
CA ARG A 258 -17.95 -8.70 -5.51
C ARG A 258 -17.88 -9.50 -4.23
N VAL A 259 -18.56 -10.64 -4.24
CA VAL A 259 -18.42 -11.62 -3.16
C VAL A 259 -17.47 -12.73 -3.57
N SER A 260 -16.60 -13.10 -2.63
CA SER A 260 -15.66 -14.19 -2.75
C SER A 260 -15.39 -14.76 -1.37
N SER A 261 -15.63 -16.06 -1.19
CA SER A 261 -15.26 -16.76 0.05
C SER A 261 -13.74 -16.87 0.24
N SER A 262 -12.95 -16.69 -0.83
CA SER A 262 -11.49 -16.73 -0.77
C SER A 262 -10.86 -15.63 0.09
N ILE A 263 -11.62 -14.58 0.42
CA ILE A 263 -11.15 -13.46 1.25
C ILE A 263 -11.63 -13.53 2.70
N GLU A 264 -12.31 -14.60 3.11
CA GLU A 264 -12.80 -14.79 4.49
C GLU A 264 -11.68 -14.72 5.54
N THR A 265 -10.43 -14.91 5.13
CA THR A 265 -9.26 -14.83 6.01
C THR A 265 -8.68 -13.41 6.14
N LEU A 266 -9.09 -12.47 5.27
CA LEU A 266 -8.60 -11.09 5.28
C LEU A 266 -9.35 -10.24 6.31
N ALA A 267 -8.64 -9.35 6.99
CA ALA A 267 -9.28 -8.40 7.89
C ALA A 267 -10.13 -7.37 7.12
N ILE A 268 -11.25 -6.97 7.70
CA ILE A 268 -12.07 -5.87 7.18
C ILE A 268 -11.21 -4.60 7.09
N ASN A 269 -11.42 -3.81 6.03
CA ASN A 269 -10.61 -2.66 5.62
C ASN A 269 -9.21 -2.98 5.09
N SER A 270 -8.88 -4.26 4.89
CA SER A 270 -7.73 -4.61 4.05
C SER A 270 -7.95 -4.16 2.62
N THR A 271 -6.90 -3.72 1.96
CA THR A 271 -6.93 -3.36 0.53
C THR A 271 -6.53 -4.56 -0.31
N VAL A 272 -7.19 -4.74 -1.46
CA VAL A 272 -6.88 -5.80 -2.42
C VAL A 272 -6.54 -5.18 -3.77
N GLU A 273 -5.45 -5.64 -4.37
CA GLU A 273 -5.03 -5.27 -5.71
C GLU A 273 -5.48 -6.33 -6.73
N ASN A 274 -5.73 -5.91 -7.96
CA ASN A 274 -5.99 -6.77 -9.11
C ASN A 274 -7.23 -7.66 -8.96
N VAL A 275 -8.33 -7.06 -8.47
CA VAL A 275 -9.63 -7.72 -8.39
C VAL A 275 -10.51 -7.23 -9.52
N THR A 276 -11.05 -8.17 -10.29
CA THR A 276 -12.12 -7.90 -11.25
C THR A 276 -13.47 -7.90 -10.54
N LEU A 277 -14.23 -6.82 -10.70
CA LEU A 277 -15.58 -6.62 -10.17
C LEU A 277 -16.59 -6.61 -11.32
N PRO A 278 -17.80 -7.16 -11.15
CA PRO A 278 -18.87 -6.98 -12.13
C PRO A 278 -19.22 -5.49 -12.23
N TYR A 279 -19.44 -5.00 -13.45
CA TYR A 279 -19.87 -3.64 -13.71
C TYR A 279 -21.23 -3.66 -14.38
N PHE A 280 -22.23 -3.04 -13.74
CA PHE A 280 -23.53 -2.77 -14.33
C PHE A 280 -24.00 -1.38 -13.90
N GLN A 281 -24.27 -0.50 -14.87
CA GLN A 281 -24.73 0.85 -14.62
C GLN A 281 -25.91 1.19 -15.52
N VAL A 282 -27.01 1.61 -14.89
CA VAL A 282 -28.15 2.23 -15.58
C VAL A 282 -27.83 3.70 -15.83
N HIS A 283 -27.99 4.15 -17.07
CA HIS A 283 -27.77 5.55 -17.47
C HIS A 283 -29.08 6.33 -17.52
N SER A 284 -30.17 5.68 -17.95
CA SER A 284 -31.49 6.29 -17.96
C SER A 284 -32.60 5.25 -17.95
N ILE A 285 -33.71 5.59 -17.31
CA ILE A 285 -34.99 4.88 -17.35
C ILE A 285 -36.02 5.82 -17.97
N GLN A 286 -36.55 5.46 -19.14
CA GLN A 286 -37.55 6.25 -19.86
C GLN A 286 -38.87 5.48 -19.88
N TRP A 287 -39.79 5.84 -18.99
CA TRP A 287 -41.10 5.23 -18.90
C TRP A 287 -41.91 5.46 -20.18
N ILE A 288 -42.45 4.39 -20.73
CA ILE A 288 -43.23 4.43 -21.96
C ILE A 288 -44.58 5.04 -21.65
N THR A 289 -45.02 6.03 -22.45
CA THR A 289 -46.30 6.72 -22.26
C THR A 289 -47.37 6.29 -23.25
N ASP A 290 -46.95 5.92 -24.47
CA ASP A 290 -47.84 5.42 -25.51
C ASP A 290 -47.64 3.91 -25.71
N ARG A 291 -48.75 3.22 -25.88
CA ARG A 291 -48.77 1.80 -26.19
C ARG A 291 -48.04 1.49 -27.50
N ASP A 292 -48.18 2.37 -28.49
CA ASP A 292 -47.67 2.14 -29.85
C ASP A 292 -46.14 2.16 -29.92
N ASP A 293 -45.47 2.68 -28.89
CA ASP A 293 -44.01 2.64 -28.74
C ASP A 293 -43.49 1.22 -28.43
N ILE A 294 -44.37 0.29 -28.03
CA ILE A 294 -44.00 -1.10 -27.75
C ILE A 294 -44.28 -1.97 -28.97
N LEU A 295 -43.35 -1.96 -29.93
CA LEU A 295 -43.50 -2.66 -31.23
C LEU A 295 -43.87 -4.15 -31.11
N ALA A 296 -43.40 -4.82 -30.05
CA ALA A 296 -43.69 -6.23 -29.78
C ALA A 296 -45.13 -6.50 -29.29
N PHE A 297 -45.88 -5.47 -28.88
CA PHE A 297 -47.20 -5.59 -28.23
C PHE A 297 -48.41 -5.56 -29.19
N ARG A 298 -48.17 -5.61 -30.51
CA ARG A 298 -49.24 -5.54 -31.52
C ARG A 298 -50.31 -6.65 -31.37
N ALA A 299 -50.02 -7.73 -30.63
CA ALA A 299 -50.90 -8.86 -30.40
C ALA A 299 -51.67 -8.85 -29.05
N ASN A 300 -51.73 -7.73 -28.31
CA ASN A 300 -52.48 -7.57 -27.04
C ASN A 300 -52.08 -8.51 -25.88
N SER A 301 -50.93 -9.20 -25.91
CA SER A 301 -50.57 -10.16 -24.85
C SER A 301 -49.15 -9.96 -24.35
N THR A 302 -48.96 -9.92 -23.02
CA THR A 302 -47.63 -9.89 -22.38
C THR A 302 -46.80 -11.11 -22.75
N SER A 303 -47.45 -12.25 -23.02
CA SER A 303 -46.78 -13.47 -23.43
C SER A 303 -45.92 -13.27 -24.68
N THR A 304 -46.34 -12.41 -25.61
CA THR A 304 -45.59 -12.14 -26.85
C THR A 304 -44.34 -11.30 -26.61
N VAL A 305 -44.37 -10.42 -25.61
CA VAL A 305 -43.20 -9.61 -25.20
C VAL A 305 -42.22 -10.41 -24.34
N LEU A 306 -42.73 -11.41 -23.62
CA LEU A 306 -41.94 -12.31 -22.80
C LEU A 306 -41.42 -13.52 -23.59
N GLU A 307 -41.90 -13.77 -24.80
CA GLU A 307 -41.42 -14.86 -25.65
C GLU A 307 -39.92 -14.76 -25.97
N PRO A 308 -39.36 -13.59 -26.36
CA PRO A 308 -37.91 -13.43 -26.50
C PRO A 308 -37.15 -13.77 -25.22
N TYR A 309 -37.70 -13.42 -24.06
CA TYR A 309 -37.13 -13.80 -22.76
C TYR A 309 -37.12 -15.33 -22.59
N HIS A 310 -38.26 -16.00 -22.76
CA HIS A 310 -38.35 -17.45 -22.63
C HIS A 310 -37.40 -18.19 -23.58
N ASN A 311 -37.19 -17.65 -24.79
CA ASN A 311 -36.30 -18.23 -25.79
C ASN A 311 -34.80 -17.94 -25.53
N SER A 312 -34.48 -16.83 -24.85
CA SER A 312 -33.10 -16.40 -24.60
C SER A 312 -32.59 -16.80 -23.22
N THR A 313 -33.48 -17.08 -22.27
CA THR A 313 -33.05 -17.54 -20.95
C THR A 313 -32.71 -19.01 -20.94
N PRO A 314 -31.59 -19.37 -20.31
CA PRO A 314 -31.16 -20.76 -20.22
C PRO A 314 -32.02 -21.66 -19.31
N ILE A 315 -32.95 -21.08 -18.53
CA ILE A 315 -33.77 -21.74 -17.50
C ILE A 315 -35.20 -21.20 -17.63
N ALA A 316 -36.17 -22.09 -17.78
CA ALA A 316 -37.57 -21.70 -17.90
C ALA A 316 -38.16 -21.32 -16.53
N ALA A 317 -38.24 -20.01 -16.24
CA ALA A 317 -39.06 -19.53 -15.12
C ALA A 317 -40.55 -19.54 -15.54
N LEU A 318 -41.31 -20.52 -15.05
CA LEU A 318 -42.73 -20.70 -15.40
C LEU A 318 -43.65 -19.64 -14.77
N THR A 319 -43.22 -18.98 -13.69
CA THR A 319 -44.04 -18.02 -12.95
C THR A 319 -43.27 -16.76 -12.66
N LEU A 320 -43.85 -15.62 -13.03
CA LEU A 320 -43.30 -14.30 -12.80
C LEU A 320 -43.92 -13.74 -11.50
N PRO A 321 -43.14 -13.56 -10.43
CA PRO A 321 -43.66 -13.12 -9.14
C PRO A 321 -43.95 -11.62 -9.14
N PHE A 322 -44.85 -11.20 -8.26
CA PHE A 322 -45.10 -9.78 -8.05
C PHE A 322 -43.81 -9.03 -7.72
N GLY A 323 -43.59 -7.88 -8.37
CA GLY A 323 -42.38 -7.06 -8.21
C GLY A 323 -41.26 -7.36 -9.21
N TYR A 324 -41.38 -8.36 -10.10
CA TYR A 324 -40.28 -8.62 -11.03
C TYR A 324 -40.04 -7.43 -11.97
N ALA A 325 -38.76 -7.20 -12.28
CA ALA A 325 -38.29 -6.22 -13.25
C ALA A 325 -37.38 -6.96 -14.24
N LEU A 326 -37.76 -6.97 -15.52
CA LEU A 326 -37.12 -7.78 -16.55
C LEU A 326 -36.68 -6.94 -17.74
N LEU A 327 -35.40 -6.97 -18.10
CA LEU A 327 -34.92 -6.43 -19.37
C LEU A 327 -35.13 -7.47 -20.49
N VAL A 328 -36.04 -7.17 -21.40
CA VAL A 328 -36.28 -7.98 -22.61
C VAL A 328 -35.04 -7.88 -23.50
N PRO A 329 -34.41 -9.02 -23.83
CA PRO A 329 -33.23 -9.02 -24.67
C PRO A 329 -33.59 -8.55 -26.09
N ASN A 330 -32.79 -7.61 -26.60
CA ASN A 330 -32.92 -7.12 -27.98
C ASN A 330 -32.23 -8.06 -28.99
N THR A 331 -31.38 -8.96 -28.51
CA THR A 331 -30.47 -9.72 -29.36
C THR A 331 -31.11 -10.99 -29.92
N THR A 332 -30.99 -11.20 -31.23
CA THR A 332 -31.30 -12.48 -31.90
C THR A 332 -30.26 -13.56 -31.64
N THR A 333 -29.11 -13.21 -31.04
CA THR A 333 -28.06 -14.17 -30.68
C THR A 333 -28.56 -15.05 -29.55
N ASN A 334 -28.71 -16.34 -29.87
CA ASN A 334 -29.00 -17.35 -28.88
C ASN A 334 -27.84 -17.39 -27.87
N TRP A 335 -28.15 -17.48 -26.58
CA TRP A 335 -27.15 -17.53 -25.52
C TRP A 335 -26.15 -18.69 -25.72
N SER A 336 -26.58 -19.78 -26.35
CA SER A 336 -25.77 -20.96 -26.70
C SER A 336 -24.78 -20.72 -27.87
N SER A 337 -24.96 -19.62 -28.60
CA SER A 337 -24.16 -19.26 -29.79
C SER A 337 -23.18 -18.11 -29.53
N ASP A 338 -23.04 -17.65 -28.28
CA ASP A 338 -22.08 -16.59 -27.96
C ASP A 338 -20.64 -17.07 -28.24
N PRO A 339 -19.86 -16.36 -29.08
CA PRO A 339 -18.45 -16.66 -29.32
C PRO A 339 -17.55 -16.50 -28.09
N MET A 340 -18.06 -15.95 -26.97
CA MET A 340 -17.31 -15.68 -25.72
C MET A 340 -16.16 -14.69 -25.97
N GLU A 341 -16.35 -13.76 -26.90
CA GLU A 341 -15.38 -12.68 -27.12
C GLU A 341 -15.50 -11.64 -25.99
N PRO A 342 -14.38 -11.15 -25.45
CA PRO A 342 -14.40 -10.08 -24.46
C PRO A 342 -15.14 -8.85 -25.00
N THR A 343 -16.29 -8.54 -24.41
CA THR A 343 -17.15 -7.45 -24.90
C THR A 343 -17.62 -6.55 -23.77
N ILE A 344 -17.81 -5.28 -24.12
CA ILE A 344 -18.56 -4.30 -23.34
C ILE A 344 -19.93 -4.19 -23.99
N ILE A 345 -21.00 -4.26 -23.20
CA ILE A 345 -22.36 -4.10 -23.72
C ILE A 345 -22.85 -2.70 -23.32
N ARG A 346 -23.16 -1.89 -24.32
CA ARG A 346 -23.89 -0.61 -24.17
C ARG A 346 -25.17 -0.73 -24.97
N ASP A 347 -26.30 -0.83 -24.29
CA ASP A 347 -27.55 -1.23 -24.92
C ASP A 347 -28.73 -0.46 -24.32
N THR A 348 -29.83 -0.41 -25.07
CA THR A 348 -31.13 0.09 -24.60
C THR A 348 -32.15 -1.01 -24.78
N ARG A 349 -32.73 -1.48 -23.67
CA ARG A 349 -33.66 -2.61 -23.66
C ARG A 349 -35.01 -2.22 -23.09
N LEU A 350 -36.04 -2.91 -23.57
CA LEU A 350 -37.38 -2.79 -23.01
C LEU A 350 -37.41 -3.46 -21.64
N LEU A 351 -37.73 -2.70 -20.61
CA LEU A 351 -38.02 -3.19 -19.27
C LEU A 351 -39.51 -3.53 -19.16
N VAL A 352 -39.83 -4.67 -18.58
CA VAL A 352 -41.17 -5.06 -18.16
C VAL A 352 -41.18 -5.17 -16.64
N VAL A 353 -42.09 -4.45 -15.98
CA VAL A 353 -42.25 -4.46 -14.53
C VAL A 353 -43.65 -4.90 -14.16
N TYR A 354 -43.78 -5.95 -13.33
CA TYR A 354 -45.05 -6.32 -12.72
C TYR A 354 -45.22 -5.62 -11.39
N TYR A 355 -45.80 -4.43 -11.46
CA TYR A 355 -45.80 -3.47 -10.35
C TYR A 355 -47.09 -3.50 -9.51
N LYS A 356 -48.21 -4.03 -10.01
CA LYS A 356 -49.47 -4.05 -9.25
C LYS A 356 -50.25 -5.34 -9.44
N PHE A 357 -50.70 -5.94 -8.34
CA PHE A 357 -51.56 -7.11 -8.32
C PHE A 357 -52.91 -6.76 -7.70
N ASP A 358 -53.99 -6.94 -8.47
CA ASP A 358 -55.36 -6.75 -7.99
C ASP A 358 -56.03 -8.10 -7.79
N SER A 359 -56.25 -8.48 -6.53
CA SER A 359 -57.14 -9.60 -6.15
C SER A 359 -58.47 -9.05 -5.66
N GLU A 360 -59.54 -9.84 -5.78
CA GLU A 360 -60.90 -9.50 -5.32
C GLU A 360 -60.94 -9.04 -3.85
N THR A 361 -59.99 -9.50 -3.04
CA THR A 361 -59.95 -9.22 -1.61
C THR A 361 -58.89 -8.20 -1.19
N LYS A 362 -57.78 -8.08 -1.95
CA LYS A 362 -56.66 -7.17 -1.64
C LYS A 362 -55.87 -6.81 -2.90
N GLY A 363 -55.64 -5.52 -3.12
CA GLY A 363 -54.63 -5.02 -4.05
C GLY A 363 -53.26 -4.92 -3.36
N GLN A 364 -52.19 -5.20 -4.10
CA GLN A 364 -50.82 -4.94 -3.66
C GLN A 364 -50.08 -4.17 -4.77
N ASP A 365 -49.55 -3.02 -4.39
CA ASP A 365 -48.82 -2.12 -5.30
C ASP A 365 -47.35 -2.07 -4.89
N LEU A 366 -46.45 -2.19 -5.86
CA LEU A 366 -44.99 -2.17 -5.68
C LEU A 366 -44.52 -0.76 -5.31
N THR A 367 -45.27 0.24 -5.74
CA THR A 367 -45.01 1.64 -5.49
C THR A 367 -46.33 2.39 -5.41
N PRO A 368 -46.49 3.37 -4.50
CA PRO A 368 -47.72 4.14 -4.42
C PRO A 368 -47.90 5.07 -5.63
N THR A 369 -46.82 5.39 -6.35
CA THR A 369 -46.85 6.36 -7.45
C THR A 369 -45.91 5.93 -8.57
N MET A 370 -46.50 5.60 -9.73
CA MET A 370 -45.76 5.54 -10.98
C MET A 370 -45.52 6.96 -11.53
N PRO A 371 -44.45 7.17 -12.33
CA PRO A 371 -44.26 8.43 -13.02
C PRO A 371 -45.49 8.81 -13.85
N PRO A 372 -45.82 10.11 -13.93
CA PRO A 372 -47.04 10.56 -14.60
C PRO A 372 -47.04 10.13 -16.06
N ASN A 373 -48.22 9.79 -16.58
CA ASN A 373 -48.44 9.34 -17.95
C ASN A 373 -47.77 8.00 -18.32
N THR A 374 -47.22 7.25 -17.36
CA THR A 374 -46.72 5.89 -17.65
C THR A 374 -47.84 5.03 -18.20
N TYR A 375 -47.59 4.35 -19.31
CA TYR A 375 -48.50 3.38 -19.90
C TYR A 375 -48.60 2.15 -19.00
N LEU A 376 -49.83 1.84 -18.58
CA LEU A 376 -50.14 0.73 -17.69
C LEU A 376 -50.98 -0.29 -18.46
N LEU A 377 -50.52 -1.54 -18.47
CA LEU A 377 -51.24 -2.64 -19.09
C LEU A 377 -51.89 -3.53 -18.03
N PRO A 378 -53.22 -3.47 -17.86
CA PRO A 378 -53.95 -4.44 -17.05
C PRO A 378 -54.15 -5.75 -17.82
N GLU A 379 -53.78 -6.86 -17.20
CA GLU A 379 -54.00 -8.23 -17.70
C GLU A 379 -54.54 -9.11 -16.58
N LYS A 380 -55.87 -9.32 -16.57
CA LYS A 380 -56.60 -10.01 -15.49
C LYS A 380 -56.32 -9.33 -14.14
N THR A 381 -55.60 -10.00 -13.26
CA THR A 381 -55.23 -9.53 -11.92
C THR A 381 -53.86 -8.86 -11.87
N ARG A 382 -53.13 -8.81 -12.99
CA ARG A 382 -51.75 -8.32 -13.06
C ARG A 382 -51.68 -6.99 -13.81
N HIS A 383 -50.86 -6.08 -13.33
CA HIS A 383 -50.62 -4.78 -13.98
C HIS A 383 -49.14 -4.64 -14.28
N TYR A 384 -48.86 -4.32 -15.54
CA TYR A 384 -47.50 -4.15 -16.03
C TYR A 384 -47.24 -2.71 -16.42
N ALA A 385 -45.99 -2.28 -16.23
CA ALA A 385 -45.46 -1.03 -16.72
C ALA A 385 -44.20 -1.30 -17.55
N PHE A 386 -43.89 -0.37 -18.44
CA PHE A 386 -42.82 -0.53 -19.42
C PHE A 386 -41.91 0.69 -19.46
N ALA A 387 -40.62 0.47 -19.66
CA ALA A 387 -39.65 1.54 -19.81
C ALA A 387 -38.53 1.15 -20.78
N TRP A 388 -37.90 2.11 -21.42
CA TRP A 388 -36.63 1.91 -22.09
C TRP A 388 -35.50 2.16 -21.09
N VAL A 389 -34.66 1.16 -20.87
CA VAL A 389 -33.52 1.24 -19.96
C VAL A 389 -32.25 1.23 -20.77
N THR A 390 -31.52 2.34 -20.73
CA THR A 390 -30.18 2.46 -21.32
C THR A 390 -29.15 2.14 -20.25
N PHE A 391 -28.26 1.19 -20.51
CA PHE A 391 -27.28 0.71 -19.53
C PHE A 391 -25.92 0.39 -20.16
N SER A 392 -24.93 0.18 -19.30
CA SER A 392 -23.63 -0.39 -19.67
C SER A 392 -23.25 -1.52 -18.73
N ALA A 393 -22.71 -2.60 -19.31
CA ALA A 393 -22.30 -3.79 -18.61
C ALA A 393 -20.91 -4.27 -19.07
N GLY A 394 -20.15 -4.83 -18.13
CA GLY A 394 -18.81 -5.36 -18.35
C GLY A 394 -18.17 -5.70 -17.01
N VAL A 395 -16.88 -5.41 -16.88
CA VAL A 395 -16.17 -5.51 -15.61
C VAL A 395 -15.40 -4.24 -15.31
N GLY A 396 -15.07 -4.04 -14.04
CA GLY A 396 -14.11 -3.05 -13.59
C GLY A 396 -12.95 -3.74 -12.88
N ARG A 397 -11.71 -3.26 -13.06
CA ARG A 397 -10.54 -3.80 -12.38
C ARG A 397 -10.03 -2.83 -11.32
N CYS A 398 -9.91 -3.31 -10.09
CA CYS A 398 -9.27 -2.59 -9.01
C CYS A 398 -7.75 -2.52 -9.27
N LYS A 399 -7.25 -1.34 -9.61
CA LYS A 399 -5.82 -1.08 -9.76
C LYS A 399 -5.29 -0.46 -8.45
N ASN A 400 -3.98 -0.57 -8.21
CA ASN A 400 -3.29 0.16 -7.13
C ASN A 400 -3.90 0.06 -5.72
N HIS A 401 -4.52 -1.08 -5.36
CA HIS A 401 -5.13 -1.30 -4.04
C HIS A 401 -6.37 -0.44 -3.74
N ASP A 402 -7.10 0.02 -4.76
CA ASP A 402 -8.29 0.86 -4.61
C ASP A 402 -9.53 0.11 -4.06
N CYS A 403 -9.47 -1.22 -3.99
CA CYS A 403 -10.56 -2.04 -3.48
C CYS A 403 -10.33 -2.44 -2.03
N ILE A 404 -11.41 -2.42 -1.26
CA ILE A 404 -11.37 -2.72 0.17
C ILE A 404 -12.27 -3.90 0.51
N VAL A 405 -11.82 -4.72 1.45
CA VAL A 405 -12.62 -5.78 2.07
C VAL A 405 -13.63 -5.10 3.00
N SER A 406 -14.91 -5.11 2.62
CA SER A 406 -16.00 -4.47 3.41
C SER A 406 -16.72 -5.41 4.35
N SER A 407 -16.70 -6.71 4.07
CA SER A 407 -17.22 -7.78 4.93
C SER A 407 -16.29 -9.00 4.80
N PRO A 408 -16.44 -10.07 5.61
CA PRO A 408 -15.62 -11.27 5.49
C PRO A 408 -15.61 -11.86 4.07
N SER A 409 -16.66 -11.68 3.26
CA SER A 409 -16.66 -12.21 1.90
C SER A 409 -16.87 -11.16 0.80
N THR A 410 -17.03 -9.87 1.14
CA THR A 410 -17.29 -8.81 0.16
C THR A 410 -16.09 -7.89 -0.05
N ILE A 411 -15.73 -7.71 -1.33
CA ILE A 411 -14.81 -6.68 -1.81
C ILE A 411 -15.64 -5.57 -2.44
N ARG A 412 -15.33 -4.32 -2.11
CA ARG A 412 -15.98 -3.15 -2.71
C ARG A 412 -14.99 -2.16 -3.28
N ASN A 413 -15.42 -1.46 -4.32
CA ASN A 413 -14.74 -0.28 -4.85
C ASN A 413 -15.63 0.96 -4.66
N ASN A 414 -15.04 2.02 -4.10
CA ASN A 414 -15.70 3.30 -3.86
C ASN A 414 -15.19 4.42 -4.80
N THR A 415 -14.27 4.12 -5.69
CA THR A 415 -13.70 5.04 -6.67
C THR A 415 -14.35 4.81 -8.05
N PRO A 416 -14.29 5.78 -8.97
CA PRO A 416 -14.68 5.52 -10.34
C PRO A 416 -13.81 4.41 -10.93
N VAL A 417 -14.44 3.35 -11.46
CA VAL A 417 -13.75 2.24 -12.12
C VAL A 417 -13.99 2.31 -13.61
N ASP A 418 -12.90 2.18 -14.39
CA ASP A 418 -13.00 2.11 -15.84
C ASP A 418 -13.71 0.83 -16.27
N LEU A 419 -14.68 0.97 -17.16
CA LEU A 419 -15.41 -0.14 -17.76
C LEU A 419 -14.52 -0.86 -18.78
N GLU A 420 -14.25 -2.13 -18.52
CA GLU A 420 -13.41 -3.01 -19.34
C GLU A 420 -14.25 -4.17 -19.93
N PRO A 421 -13.87 -4.70 -21.12
CA PRO A 421 -14.55 -5.83 -21.73
C PRO A 421 -14.30 -7.12 -20.95
N HIS A 422 -15.27 -8.04 -20.97
CA HIS A 422 -15.11 -9.36 -20.38
C HIS A 422 -15.85 -10.44 -21.18
N GLN A 423 -15.30 -11.65 -21.21
CA GLN A 423 -15.85 -12.76 -21.99
C GLN A 423 -17.19 -13.28 -21.46
N PHE A 424 -17.51 -13.02 -20.18
CA PHE A 424 -18.75 -13.47 -19.54
C PHE A 424 -19.82 -12.38 -19.40
N THR A 425 -19.60 -11.18 -19.96
CA THR A 425 -20.56 -10.07 -19.83
C THR A 425 -21.93 -10.47 -20.36
N PHE A 426 -21.97 -11.13 -21.52
CA PHE A 426 -23.22 -11.53 -22.15
C PHE A 426 -23.94 -12.67 -21.39
N GLN A 427 -23.19 -13.67 -20.89
CA GLN A 427 -23.72 -14.76 -20.07
C GLN A 427 -24.29 -14.24 -18.74
N ALA A 428 -23.57 -13.32 -18.10
CA ALA A 428 -24.07 -12.69 -16.88
C ALA A 428 -25.39 -11.98 -17.14
N LEU A 429 -25.49 -11.22 -18.24
CA LEU A 429 -26.75 -10.55 -18.62
C LEU A 429 -27.86 -11.52 -19.04
N SER A 430 -27.56 -12.69 -19.58
CA SER A 430 -28.58 -13.69 -19.94
C SER A 430 -29.12 -14.44 -18.71
N LEU A 431 -28.34 -14.54 -17.63
CA LEU A 431 -28.73 -15.10 -16.34
C LEU A 431 -29.37 -14.09 -15.39
N ALA A 432 -29.00 -12.81 -15.48
CA ALA A 432 -29.47 -11.74 -14.60
C ALA A 432 -31.01 -11.68 -14.45
N PRO A 433 -31.81 -11.86 -15.51
CA PRO A 433 -33.26 -11.97 -15.39
C PRO A 433 -33.76 -13.04 -14.43
N VAL A 434 -33.19 -14.25 -14.51
CA VAL A 434 -33.60 -15.39 -13.69
C VAL A 434 -33.17 -15.14 -12.24
N ILE A 435 -31.97 -14.61 -12.03
CA ILE A 435 -31.47 -14.21 -10.70
C ILE A 435 -32.39 -13.15 -10.10
N SER A 436 -32.72 -12.09 -10.84
CA SER A 436 -33.63 -11.02 -10.40
C SER A 436 -34.99 -11.57 -9.97
N LEU A 437 -35.55 -12.52 -10.73
CA LEU A 437 -36.82 -13.16 -10.41
C LEU A 437 -36.78 -13.90 -9.07
N TYR A 438 -35.70 -14.64 -8.81
CA TYR A 438 -35.54 -15.33 -7.53
C TYR A 438 -35.26 -14.36 -6.38
N LEU A 439 -34.48 -13.28 -6.59
CA LEU A 439 -34.24 -12.27 -5.56
C LEU A 439 -35.54 -11.60 -5.10
N VAL A 440 -36.42 -11.26 -6.03
CA VAL A 440 -37.75 -10.71 -5.73
C VAL A 440 -38.59 -11.72 -4.93
N ASN A 441 -38.56 -13.01 -5.29
CA ASN A 441 -39.24 -14.07 -4.55
C ASN A 441 -38.72 -14.24 -3.11
N LEU A 442 -37.40 -14.13 -2.91
CA LEU A 442 -36.79 -14.28 -1.60
C LEU A 442 -37.07 -13.09 -0.69
N ASN A 443 -37.25 -11.88 -1.24
CA ASN A 443 -37.53 -10.64 -0.48
C ASN A 443 -36.51 -10.33 0.64
N THR A 444 -35.31 -10.90 0.55
CA THR A 444 -34.24 -10.73 1.54
C THR A 444 -33.26 -9.63 1.17
N SER A 445 -33.08 -9.34 -0.13
CA SER A 445 -32.02 -8.44 -0.63
C SER A 445 -32.53 -7.30 -1.52
N VAL A 446 -33.82 -7.25 -1.84
CA VAL A 446 -34.39 -6.14 -2.62
C VAL A 446 -34.69 -4.95 -1.68
N PRO A 447 -34.34 -3.69 -2.04
CA PRO A 447 -34.54 -2.56 -1.15
C PRO A 447 -36.00 -2.36 -0.74
N PHE A 448 -36.18 -1.95 0.51
CA PHE A 448 -37.51 -1.75 1.10
C PHE A 448 -38.15 -0.41 0.74
N SER A 449 -37.53 0.44 -0.08
CA SER A 449 -38.10 1.74 -0.44
C SER A 449 -38.93 1.65 -1.71
N TRP A 450 -40.22 1.38 -1.51
CA TRP A 450 -41.28 1.28 -2.54
C TRP A 450 -41.65 2.68 -3.07
N ASN A 451 -41.06 3.75 -2.55
CA ASN A 451 -41.46 5.12 -2.86
C ASN A 451 -40.91 5.65 -4.19
N ASN A 452 -39.86 5.02 -4.75
CA ASN A 452 -39.28 5.41 -6.03
C ASN A 452 -39.02 4.17 -6.87
N ILE A 453 -39.80 4.01 -7.94
CA ILE A 453 -39.72 2.86 -8.84
C ILE A 453 -38.38 2.79 -9.59
N ASP A 454 -37.76 3.93 -9.90
CA ASP A 454 -36.47 3.97 -10.59
C ASP A 454 -35.37 3.41 -9.69
N ALA A 455 -35.35 3.84 -8.41
CA ALA A 455 -34.41 3.31 -7.42
C ALA A 455 -34.59 1.80 -7.19
N TYR A 456 -35.84 1.32 -7.22
CA TYR A 456 -36.14 -0.12 -7.16
C TYR A 456 -35.56 -0.87 -8.36
N ILE A 457 -35.79 -0.37 -9.57
CA ILE A 457 -35.29 -0.98 -10.82
C ILE A 457 -33.76 -0.99 -10.84
N GLU A 458 -33.13 0.15 -10.54
CA GLU A 458 -31.68 0.23 -10.48
C GLU A 458 -31.12 -0.79 -9.51
N ALA A 459 -31.72 -0.92 -8.33
CA ALA A 459 -31.33 -1.90 -7.34
C ALA A 459 -31.45 -3.33 -7.84
N VAL A 460 -32.64 -3.74 -8.31
CA VAL A 460 -32.90 -5.11 -8.81
C VAL A 460 -31.97 -5.48 -9.97
N LEU A 461 -31.73 -4.56 -10.91
CA LEU A 461 -30.92 -4.83 -12.09
C LEU A 461 -29.40 -4.81 -11.84
N GLY A 462 -28.94 -4.12 -10.79
CA GLY A 462 -27.51 -4.00 -10.51
C GLY A 462 -26.98 -4.87 -9.38
N TYR A 463 -27.80 -5.79 -8.86
CA TYR A 463 -27.32 -6.97 -8.13
C TYR A 463 -26.80 -8.01 -9.13
#